data_AF-A0A8J9SD69-F1
#
_entry.id   AF-A0A8J9SD69-F1
#
_cell.length_a   1.000
_cell.length_b   1.000
_cell.length_c   1.000
_cell.angle_alpha   90.00
_cell.angle_beta   90.00
_cell.angle_gamma   90.00
#
_symmetry.space_group_name_H-M   'P 1'
#
loop_
_entity.id
_entity.type
_entity.pdbx_description
1 polymer ?
#
loop_
_entity_poly.entity_id
_entity_poly.type
_entity_poly.pdbx_seq_one_letter_code
_entity_poly.pdbx_strand_id
1 'polypeptide(L)'
;MLYLTGMISVLYFSFENLTNFNIDNNIIYTVLSLSLKHKKNIIQIPYGPHIKPIWLNEPIRLYNNPNYNKNLIGSNNKKRSIIYQWTNLITGKMYVGSAWNGSSRLFNYWTPSILRINYPIYNNMNYYGKYNFTLAILEDLGTSGDIPKEYILSREQYYINLLFNDYPYLVINLSKQAGSTKGYIHKPEFELSRSGSLNSIFDRKKS
;
A
#
# COMPACT_ATOMS: atom_id res chain seq x y z
N MET A 1 -22.30 3.26 -65.71
CA MET A 1 -22.34 1.92 -65.10
C MET A 1 -21.98 2.04 -63.63
N LEU A 2 -22.88 1.59 -62.76
CA LEU A 2 -22.77 1.19 -61.35
C LEU A 2 -21.97 2.03 -60.31
N TYR A 3 -22.75 2.53 -59.34
CA TYR A 3 -22.50 2.81 -57.92
C TYR A 3 -21.33 2.08 -57.22
N LEU A 4 -20.65 2.71 -56.24
CA LEU A 4 -20.95 2.59 -54.79
C LEU A 4 -19.89 3.27 -53.87
N THR A 5 -20.37 4.02 -52.87
CA THR A 5 -19.86 4.21 -51.49
C THR A 5 -18.51 4.86 -51.16
N GLY A 6 -18.56 5.86 -50.25
CA GLY A 6 -17.66 5.91 -49.09
C GLY A 6 -17.17 7.30 -48.67
N MET A 7 -17.96 8.00 -47.84
CA MET A 7 -17.57 9.24 -47.14
C MET A 7 -16.35 9.04 -46.24
N ILE A 8 -15.36 9.94 -46.29
CA ILE A 8 -14.71 10.49 -45.09
C ILE A 8 -14.36 11.96 -45.36
N SER A 9 -15.24 12.87 -44.96
CA SER A 9 -14.91 14.26 -44.68
C SER A 9 -14.47 14.36 -43.22
N VAL A 10 -13.17 14.47 -42.97
CA VAL A 10 -12.68 14.79 -41.62
C VAL A 10 -12.85 16.30 -41.42
N LEU A 11 -14.01 16.65 -40.87
CA LEU A 11 -14.31 17.96 -40.31
C LEU A 11 -13.33 18.28 -39.18
N TYR A 12 -12.71 19.45 -39.30
CA TYR A 12 -12.23 20.22 -38.16
C TYR A 12 -13.40 20.46 -37.21
N PHE A 13 -13.34 19.87 -36.01
CA PHE A 13 -14.29 20.13 -34.93
C PHE A 13 -13.52 20.70 -33.73
N SER A 14 -13.34 22.02 -33.75
CA SER A 14 -13.07 22.82 -32.57
C SER A 14 -14.36 22.89 -31.74
N PHE A 15 -14.45 22.09 -30.67
CA PHE A 15 -15.53 22.17 -29.69
C PHE A 15 -14.94 22.46 -28.30
N GLU A 16 -14.85 23.74 -27.98
CA GLU A 16 -14.80 24.32 -26.64
C GLU A 16 -16.09 24.03 -25.85
N ASN A 17 -16.57 22.79 -25.83
CA ASN A 17 -17.77 22.38 -25.10
C ASN A 17 -17.45 21.26 -24.11
N LEU A 18 -16.49 21.53 -23.22
CA LEU A 18 -16.28 20.72 -22.00
C LEU A 18 -16.29 21.59 -20.73
N THR A 19 -17.01 22.70 -20.76
CA THR A 19 -17.33 23.49 -19.56
C THR A 19 -18.82 23.41 -19.28
N ASN A 20 -19.19 22.51 -18.38
CA ASN A 20 -20.21 22.68 -17.33
C ASN A 20 -20.72 21.33 -16.84
N PHE A 21 -19.85 20.55 -16.20
CA PHE A 21 -20.27 19.82 -15.01
C PHE A 21 -19.71 20.56 -13.81
N ASN A 22 -20.34 21.70 -13.48
CA ASN A 22 -20.30 22.23 -12.12
C ASN A 22 -21.07 21.23 -11.26
N ILE A 23 -20.41 20.13 -10.89
CA ILE A 23 -20.86 19.36 -9.74
C ILE A 23 -20.55 20.28 -8.57
N ASP A 24 -21.60 20.91 -8.05
CA ASP A 24 -21.48 21.79 -6.90
C ASP A 24 -20.66 21.08 -5.83
N ASN A 25 -19.52 21.66 -5.48
CA ASN A 25 -18.68 21.14 -4.40
C ASN A 25 -19.53 20.94 -3.13
N ASN A 26 -20.54 21.77 -2.94
CA ASN A 26 -21.56 21.62 -1.89
C ASN A 26 -22.32 20.29 -1.95
N ILE A 27 -22.71 19.79 -3.12
CA ILE A 27 -23.35 18.47 -3.25
C ILE A 27 -22.38 17.36 -2.85
N ILE A 28 -21.11 17.44 -3.27
CA ILE A 28 -20.09 16.47 -2.85
C ILE A 28 -19.89 16.52 -1.33
N TYR A 29 -19.74 17.71 -0.73
CA TYR A 29 -19.63 17.88 0.72
C TYR A 29 -20.87 17.37 1.46
N THR A 30 -22.06 17.55 0.88
CA THR A 30 -23.32 17.10 1.48
C THR A 30 -23.43 15.58 1.41
N VAL A 31 -23.07 14.96 0.29
CA VAL A 31 -23.08 13.49 0.15
C VAL A 31 -21.99 12.84 1.00
N LEU A 32 -20.79 13.45 1.08
CA LEU A 32 -19.71 13.00 1.96
C LEU A 32 -20.10 13.12 3.44
N SER A 33 -20.72 14.24 3.85
CA SER A 33 -21.17 14.46 5.22
C SER A 33 -22.37 13.59 5.62
N LEU A 34 -23.28 13.28 4.69
CA LEU A 34 -24.37 12.33 4.91
C LEU A 34 -23.85 10.89 5.04
N SER A 35 -22.85 10.51 4.25
CA SER A 35 -22.15 9.22 4.39
C SER A 35 -21.43 9.10 5.74
N LEU A 36 -20.86 10.21 6.24
CA LEU A 36 -20.17 10.27 7.54
C LEU A 36 -21.13 10.31 8.73
N LYS A 37 -22.36 10.82 8.58
CA LYS A 37 -23.37 10.86 9.67
C LYS A 37 -23.75 9.47 10.21
N HIS A 38 -23.59 8.41 9.44
CA HIS A 38 -23.85 7.03 9.89
C HIS A 38 -22.64 6.35 10.55
N LYS A 39 -21.47 7.00 10.61
CA LYS A 39 -20.34 6.58 11.42
C LYS A 39 -20.27 7.47 12.66
N LYS A 40 -20.74 6.95 13.80
CA LYS A 40 -20.69 7.59 15.14
C LYS A 40 -19.27 7.85 15.68
N ASN A 41 -18.26 8.01 14.83
CA ASN A 41 -16.96 8.58 15.16
C ASN A 41 -16.50 9.45 13.99
N ILE A 42 -16.63 10.76 14.18
CA ILE A 42 -15.75 11.87 13.78
C ILE A 42 -14.28 11.58 13.46
N ILE A 43 -13.90 10.52 12.75
CA ILE A 43 -12.49 10.30 12.39
C ILE A 43 -12.14 11.39 11.38
N GLN A 44 -11.44 12.43 11.84
CA GLN A 44 -10.76 13.36 10.95
C GLN A 44 -9.76 12.54 10.12
N ILE A 45 -10.14 12.21 8.90
CA ILE A 45 -9.21 11.64 7.93
C ILE A 45 -8.34 12.82 7.51
N PRO A 46 -7.01 12.77 7.75
CA PRO A 46 -6.15 13.85 7.33
C PRO A 46 -6.23 14.01 5.80
N TYR A 47 -6.41 15.25 5.34
CA TYR A 47 -6.35 15.58 3.93
C TYR A 47 -4.92 15.33 3.40
N GLY A 48 -4.78 14.94 2.14
CA GLY A 48 -3.51 14.62 1.45
C GLY A 48 -3.74 14.45 -0.05
N PRO A 49 -2.70 14.18 -0.87
CA PRO A 49 -1.28 14.02 -0.56
C PRO A 49 -0.51 15.36 -0.44
N HIS A 50 0.43 15.46 0.52
CA HIS A 50 1.23 16.69 0.78
C HIS A 50 2.74 16.48 0.71
N ILE A 51 3.19 15.23 0.79
CA ILE A 51 4.61 14.88 0.89
C ILE A 51 5.07 14.24 -0.41
N LYS A 52 6.21 14.69 -0.92
CA LYS A 52 6.92 14.00 -2.00
C LYS A 52 7.58 12.74 -1.45
N PRO A 53 7.40 11.57 -2.07
CA PRO A 53 8.00 10.35 -1.58
C PRO A 53 9.52 10.38 -1.72
N ILE A 54 10.20 9.82 -0.72
CA ILE A 54 11.66 9.65 -0.72
C ILE A 54 11.97 8.25 -1.22
N TRP A 55 12.84 8.18 -2.22
CA TRP A 55 13.38 6.95 -2.77
C TRP A 55 14.89 6.98 -2.56
N LEU A 56 15.46 5.88 -2.07
CA LEU A 56 16.92 5.77 -1.94
C LEU A 56 17.58 5.66 -3.32
N ASN A 57 16.99 4.84 -4.18
CA ASN A 57 17.41 4.60 -5.54
C ASN A 57 16.21 4.80 -6.48
N GLU A 58 16.49 4.96 -7.77
CA GLU A 58 15.43 4.97 -8.78
C GLU A 58 14.65 3.64 -8.72
N PRO A 59 13.34 3.68 -8.46
CA PRO A 59 12.55 2.47 -8.39
C PRO A 59 12.39 1.85 -9.78
N ILE A 60 12.50 0.52 -9.86
CA ILE A 60 12.34 -0.23 -11.12
C ILE A 60 10.95 0.00 -11.71
N ARG A 61 9.93 0.10 -10.84
CA ARG A 61 8.55 0.43 -11.22
C ARG A 61 7.96 1.35 -10.17
N LEU A 62 7.31 2.43 -10.61
CA LEU A 62 6.66 3.40 -9.74
C LEU A 62 5.17 3.53 -10.07
N TYR A 63 4.34 3.49 -9.03
CA TYR A 63 2.90 3.66 -9.13
C TYR A 63 2.46 4.80 -8.22
N ASN A 64 2.38 6.02 -8.78
CA ASN A 64 2.01 7.23 -8.03
C ASN A 64 0.59 7.16 -7.46
N ASN A 65 -0.33 6.47 -8.14
CA ASN A 65 -1.67 6.20 -7.63
C ASN A 65 -2.03 4.72 -7.78
N PRO A 66 -1.65 3.88 -6.82
CA PRO A 66 -1.83 2.43 -6.92
C PRO A 66 -3.28 1.99 -7.09
N ASN A 67 -4.27 2.80 -6.67
CA ASN A 67 -5.68 2.46 -6.85
C ASN A 67 -6.12 2.52 -8.31
N TYR A 68 -5.65 3.50 -9.09
CA TYR A 68 -5.94 3.56 -10.52
C TYR A 68 -5.10 2.54 -11.31
N ASN A 69 -3.91 2.21 -10.82
CA ASN A 69 -2.97 1.32 -11.51
C ASN A 69 -3.09 -0.15 -11.07
N LYS A 70 -4.16 -0.55 -10.37
CA LYS A 70 -4.29 -1.91 -9.78
C LYS A 70 -4.05 -3.04 -10.79
N ASN A 71 -4.66 -2.95 -11.97
CA ASN A 71 -4.49 -3.96 -13.03
C ASN A 71 -3.06 -3.99 -13.56
N LEU A 72 -2.45 -2.82 -13.74
CA LEU A 72 -1.07 -2.67 -14.18
C LEU A 72 -0.09 -3.26 -13.15
N ILE A 73 -0.32 -2.99 -11.86
CA ILE A 73 0.47 -3.56 -10.75
C ILE A 73 0.39 -5.08 -10.79
N GLY A 74 -0.81 -5.63 -10.97
CA GLY A 74 -1.01 -7.07 -11.09
C GLY A 74 -0.26 -7.67 -12.27
N SER A 75 -0.36 -7.08 -13.47
CA SER A 75 0.29 -7.61 -14.68
C SER A 75 1.81 -7.50 -14.63
N ASN A 76 2.34 -6.36 -14.19
CA ASN A 76 3.77 -6.07 -14.19
C ASN A 76 4.56 -6.93 -13.18
N ASN A 77 3.90 -7.36 -12.10
CA ASN A 77 4.54 -8.11 -11.02
C ASN A 77 4.08 -9.57 -10.96
N LYS A 78 3.41 -10.05 -12.02
CA LYS A 78 2.93 -11.43 -12.12
C LYS A 78 4.10 -12.40 -12.21
N LYS A 79 4.13 -13.41 -11.34
CA LYS A 79 5.22 -14.41 -11.26
C LYS A 79 6.61 -13.77 -11.08
N ARG A 80 6.70 -12.61 -10.43
CA ARG A 80 7.96 -11.96 -10.07
C ARG A 80 8.16 -11.99 -8.56
N SER A 81 9.37 -12.33 -8.11
CA SER A 81 9.80 -12.07 -6.75
C SER A 81 10.33 -10.65 -6.65
N ILE A 82 9.87 -9.87 -5.68
CA ILE A 82 10.12 -8.42 -5.63
C ILE A 82 10.36 -7.92 -4.20
N ILE A 83 11.10 -6.82 -4.10
CA ILE A 83 11.13 -5.94 -2.91
C ILE A 83 10.38 -4.66 -3.27
N TYR A 84 9.52 -4.20 -2.37
CA TYR A 84 8.68 -3.04 -2.61
C TYR A 84 8.57 -2.13 -1.40
N GLN A 85 8.24 -0.87 -1.67
CA GLN A 85 8.04 0.18 -0.67
C GLN A 85 6.68 0.84 -0.88
N TRP A 86 5.92 0.96 0.21
CA TRP A 86 4.78 1.86 0.30
C TRP A 86 5.19 3.13 1.03
N THR A 87 4.82 4.29 0.50
CA THR A 87 5.03 5.57 1.18
C THR A 87 3.69 6.26 1.39
N ASN A 88 3.39 6.61 2.64
CA ASN A 88 2.25 7.44 2.98
C ASN A 88 2.55 8.90 2.63
N LEU A 89 1.81 9.46 1.68
CA LEU A 89 2.01 10.82 1.16
C LEU A 89 1.46 11.93 2.09
N ILE A 90 0.86 11.58 3.23
CA ILE A 90 0.46 12.52 4.29
C ILE A 90 1.51 12.58 5.39
N THR A 91 2.06 11.44 5.80
CA THR A 91 2.97 11.36 6.96
C THR A 91 4.44 11.16 6.58
N GLY A 92 4.72 10.79 5.33
CA GLY A 92 6.06 10.42 4.87
C GLY A 92 6.52 9.05 5.36
N LYS A 93 5.74 8.37 6.21
CA LYS A 93 6.10 7.07 6.76
C LYS A 93 6.12 6.01 5.66
N MET A 94 7.08 5.10 5.76
CA MET A 94 7.39 4.10 4.76
C MET A 94 7.22 2.68 5.31
N TYR A 95 6.78 1.78 4.45
CA TYR A 95 6.74 0.34 4.70
C TYR A 95 7.52 -0.37 3.62
N VAL A 96 8.47 -1.23 4.01
CA VAL A 96 9.19 -2.12 3.12
C VAL A 96 8.62 -3.52 3.26
N GLY A 97 8.42 -4.22 2.16
CA GLY A 97 8.07 -5.63 2.19
C GLY A 97 8.64 -6.38 1.01
N SER A 98 8.60 -7.70 1.11
CA SER A 98 8.97 -8.60 0.02
C SER A 98 7.81 -9.48 -0.42
N ALA A 99 7.92 -10.02 -1.63
CA ALA A 99 6.97 -10.97 -2.17
C ALA A 99 7.69 -12.06 -2.96
N TRP A 100 7.35 -13.31 -2.72
CA TRP A 100 7.72 -14.41 -3.62
C TRP A 100 6.93 -14.31 -4.94
N ASN A 101 5.64 -13.99 -4.87
CA ASN A 101 4.80 -13.60 -6.02
C ASN A 101 4.24 -12.20 -5.81
N GLY A 102 4.79 -11.23 -6.55
CA GLY A 102 4.46 -9.82 -6.43
C GLY A 102 2.99 -9.52 -6.70
N SER A 103 2.40 -10.07 -7.76
CA SER A 103 0.99 -9.83 -8.09
C SER A 103 0.05 -10.23 -6.94
N SER A 104 0.22 -11.44 -6.39
CA SER A 104 -0.62 -11.92 -5.28
C SER A 104 -0.41 -11.11 -4.01
N ARG A 105 0.85 -10.85 -3.64
CA ARG A 105 1.19 -10.11 -2.41
C ARG A 105 0.72 -8.66 -2.46
N LEU A 106 0.83 -8.01 -3.61
CA LEU A 106 0.39 -6.62 -3.79
C LEU A 106 -1.13 -6.53 -3.83
N PHE A 107 -1.82 -7.50 -4.45
CA PHE A 107 -3.28 -7.50 -4.49
C PHE A 107 -3.93 -7.55 -3.10
N ASN A 108 -3.26 -8.17 -2.12
CA ASN A 108 -3.72 -8.22 -0.73
C ASN A 108 -4.00 -6.84 -0.12
N TYR A 109 -3.31 -5.78 -0.57
CA TYR A 109 -3.56 -4.41 -0.10
C TYR A 109 -4.92 -3.84 -0.55
N TRP A 110 -5.64 -4.53 -1.44
CA TRP A 110 -7.02 -4.22 -1.83
C TRP A 110 -8.04 -5.27 -1.40
N THR A 111 -7.60 -6.38 -0.79
CA THR A 111 -8.49 -7.47 -0.39
C THR A 111 -9.13 -7.17 0.98
N PRO A 112 -10.46 -6.97 1.07
CA PRO A 112 -11.10 -6.54 2.32
C PRO A 112 -10.87 -7.48 3.51
N SER A 113 -10.85 -8.80 3.29
CA SER A 113 -10.60 -9.78 4.35
C SER A 113 -9.19 -9.66 4.92
N ILE A 114 -8.20 -9.36 4.08
CA ILE A 114 -6.80 -9.17 4.51
C ILE A 114 -6.62 -7.85 5.25
N LEU A 115 -7.31 -6.79 4.81
CA LEU A 115 -7.23 -5.46 5.44
C LEU A 115 -7.86 -5.39 6.83
N ARG A 116 -8.63 -6.41 7.23
CA ARG A 116 -9.14 -6.56 8.60
C ARG A 116 -8.08 -7.09 9.58
N ILE A 117 -6.97 -7.62 9.07
CA ILE A 117 -5.87 -8.11 9.90
C ILE A 117 -5.13 -6.91 10.51
N ASN A 118 -4.81 -7.00 11.80
CA ASN A 118 -4.13 -5.95 12.56
C ASN A 118 -2.62 -5.90 12.25
N TYR A 119 -2.27 -5.50 11.02
CA TYR A 119 -0.90 -5.17 10.64
C TYR A 119 -0.71 -3.66 10.48
N PRO A 120 0.43 -3.09 10.88
CA PRO A 120 0.66 -1.64 10.83
C PRO A 120 0.36 -1.01 9.48
N ILE A 121 0.78 -1.63 8.38
CA ILE A 121 0.54 -1.11 7.02
C ILE A 121 -0.94 -1.11 6.65
N TYR A 122 -1.71 -2.13 7.04
CA TYR A 122 -3.14 -2.19 6.76
C TYR A 122 -3.90 -1.15 7.58
N ASN A 123 -3.54 -1.01 8.86
CA ASN A 123 -4.08 0.04 9.72
C ASN A 123 -3.79 1.43 9.16
N ASN A 124 -2.55 1.65 8.69
CA ASN A 124 -2.15 2.92 8.09
C ASN A 124 -2.96 3.21 6.82
N MET A 125 -3.09 2.25 5.91
CA MET A 125 -3.90 2.41 4.70
C MET A 125 -5.39 2.61 4.97
N ASN A 126 -5.94 1.96 5.99
CA ASN A 126 -7.36 2.11 6.36
C ASN A 126 -7.62 3.48 6.99
N TYR A 127 -6.66 4.01 7.77
CA TYR A 127 -6.79 5.31 8.42
C TYR A 127 -6.57 6.48 7.45
N TYR A 128 -5.49 6.45 6.67
CA TYR A 128 -5.11 7.54 5.77
C TYR A 128 -5.74 7.44 4.38
N GLY A 129 -6.35 6.30 4.04
CA GLY A 129 -6.90 6.04 2.70
C GLY A 129 -5.81 5.69 1.69
N LYS A 130 -6.07 4.68 0.85
CA LYS A 130 -5.09 4.15 -0.10
C LYS A 130 -4.65 5.14 -1.18
N TYR A 131 -5.46 6.16 -1.47
CA TYR A 131 -5.14 7.19 -2.46
C TYR A 131 -4.00 8.10 -2.00
N ASN A 132 -3.76 8.15 -0.70
CA ASN A 132 -2.65 8.89 -0.09
C ASN A 132 -1.39 8.04 0.04
N PHE A 133 -1.22 7.04 -0.82
CA PHE A 133 -0.03 6.20 -0.86
C PHE A 133 0.49 6.08 -2.27
N THR A 134 1.81 5.98 -2.38
CA THR A 134 2.51 5.55 -3.58
C THR A 134 3.16 4.19 -3.33
N LEU A 135 3.33 3.41 -4.40
CA LEU A 135 3.99 2.11 -4.38
C LEU A 135 5.19 2.15 -5.32
N ALA A 136 6.36 1.82 -4.80
CA ALA A 136 7.58 1.60 -5.58
C ALA A 136 8.00 0.13 -5.51
N ILE A 137 8.45 -0.42 -6.63
CA ILE A 137 9.21 -1.66 -6.69
C ILE A 137 10.69 -1.27 -6.64
N LEU A 138 11.35 -1.62 -5.54
CA LEU A 138 12.75 -1.28 -5.29
C LEU A 138 13.70 -2.26 -5.99
N GLU A 139 13.34 -3.53 -6.01
CA GLU A 139 14.13 -4.60 -6.62
C GLU A 139 13.21 -5.67 -7.22
N ASP A 140 13.55 -6.16 -8.41
CA ASP A 140 12.91 -7.29 -9.07
C ASP A 140 13.93 -8.44 -9.07
N LEU A 141 13.69 -9.42 -8.20
CA LEU A 141 14.62 -10.50 -7.90
C LEU A 141 14.59 -11.60 -8.96
N GLY A 142 13.65 -11.59 -9.89
CA GLY A 142 13.50 -12.63 -10.90
C GLY A 142 12.16 -13.34 -10.88
N THR A 143 12.10 -14.49 -11.55
CA THR A 143 10.88 -15.30 -11.67
C THR A 143 10.56 -16.00 -10.35
N SER A 144 9.30 -15.94 -9.93
CA SER A 144 8.80 -16.66 -8.76
C SER A 144 9.04 -18.16 -8.92
N GLY A 145 9.70 -18.78 -7.94
CA GLY A 145 10.04 -20.21 -7.94
C GLY A 145 11.53 -20.46 -7.99
N ASP A 146 12.27 -19.59 -8.68
CA ASP A 146 13.72 -19.73 -8.83
C ASP A 146 14.49 -19.07 -7.68
N ILE A 147 13.82 -18.18 -6.94
CA ILE A 147 14.44 -17.37 -5.90
C ILE A 147 14.18 -17.99 -4.52
N PRO A 148 15.25 -18.34 -3.77
CA PRO A 148 15.10 -18.91 -2.44
C PRO A 148 14.56 -17.87 -1.45
N LYS A 149 13.74 -18.34 -0.51
CA LYS A 149 13.05 -17.48 0.48
C LYS A 149 14.05 -16.68 1.32
N GLU A 150 15.15 -17.30 1.71
CA GLU A 150 16.20 -16.71 2.54
C GLU A 150 16.84 -15.51 1.82
N TYR A 151 17.05 -15.64 0.51
CA TYR A 151 17.55 -14.53 -0.30
C TYR A 151 16.55 -13.38 -0.33
N ILE A 152 15.27 -13.64 -0.59
CA ILE A 152 14.21 -12.62 -0.57
C ILE A 152 14.18 -11.87 0.76
N LEU A 153 14.25 -12.59 1.89
CA LEU A 153 14.27 -11.99 3.23
C LEU A 153 15.56 -11.19 3.48
N SER A 154 16.70 -11.65 2.98
CA SER A 154 17.96 -10.90 3.09
C SER A 154 17.91 -9.57 2.32
N ARG A 155 17.24 -9.56 1.15
CA ARG A 155 17.04 -8.35 0.35
C ARG A 155 16.03 -7.40 1.02
N GLU A 156 14.94 -7.93 1.59
CA GLU A 156 14.04 -7.12 2.42
C GLU A 156 14.78 -6.46 3.59
N GLN A 157 15.61 -7.22 4.31
CA GLN A 157 16.40 -6.71 5.42
C GLN A 157 17.40 -5.64 4.97
N TYR A 158 18.03 -5.82 3.81
CA TYR A 158 18.94 -4.84 3.23
C TYR A 158 18.24 -3.47 3.06
N TYR A 159 17.05 -3.43 2.46
CA TYR A 159 16.33 -2.17 2.28
C TYR A 159 15.76 -1.60 3.58
N ILE A 160 15.31 -2.45 4.52
CA ILE A 160 14.90 -2.02 5.87
C ILE A 160 16.06 -1.31 6.57
N ASN A 161 17.25 -1.92 6.59
CA ASN A 161 18.42 -1.35 7.22
C ASN A 161 18.82 -0.04 6.53
N LEU A 162 18.88 -0.05 5.21
CA LEU A 162 19.29 1.11 4.44
C LEU A 162 18.33 2.30 4.66
N LEU A 163 17.02 2.11 4.53
CA LEU A 163 16.03 3.17 4.72
C LEU A 163 15.97 3.68 6.15
N PHE A 164 15.90 2.77 7.13
CA PHE A 164 15.56 3.16 8.49
C PHE A 164 16.75 3.45 9.39
N ASN A 165 17.98 3.25 8.89
CA ASN A 165 19.16 3.89 9.46
C ASN A 165 19.13 5.41 9.19
N ASP A 166 18.77 5.81 7.98
CA ASP A 166 18.71 7.23 7.59
C ASP A 166 17.41 7.91 8.07
N TYR A 167 16.31 7.16 8.12
CA TYR A 167 14.97 7.66 8.48
C TYR A 167 14.30 6.87 9.63
N PRO A 168 14.89 6.86 10.85
CA PRO A 168 14.44 6.00 11.95
C PRO A 168 13.03 6.31 12.47
N TYR A 169 12.49 7.51 12.19
CA TYR A 169 11.15 7.94 12.62
C TYR A 169 10.06 7.75 11.56
N LEU A 170 10.42 7.39 10.32
CA LEU A 170 9.51 7.24 9.19
C LEU A 170 9.16 5.77 8.90
N VAL A 171 8.97 4.97 9.96
CA VAL A 171 8.79 3.53 9.87
C VAL A 171 7.33 3.11 10.08
N ILE A 172 6.82 2.24 9.21
CA ILE A 172 5.55 1.52 9.38
C ILE A 172 5.79 0.04 9.73
N ASN A 173 6.92 -0.56 9.32
CA ASN A 173 7.24 -1.96 9.62
C ASN A 173 7.09 -2.30 11.12
N LEU A 174 6.54 -3.48 11.41
CA LEU A 174 6.27 -3.92 12.78
C LEU A 174 7.55 -4.26 13.56
N SER A 175 8.52 -4.86 12.88
CA SER A 175 9.81 -5.27 13.43
C SER A 175 10.94 -4.73 12.58
N LYS A 176 12.11 -4.58 13.21
CA LYS A 176 13.38 -4.29 12.55
C LYS A 176 13.88 -5.48 11.73
N GLN A 177 13.42 -6.69 12.02
CA GLN A 177 13.83 -7.90 11.32
C GLN A 177 12.80 -8.31 10.24
N ALA A 178 13.26 -8.52 9.02
CA ALA A 178 12.45 -8.99 7.90
C ALA A 178 11.81 -10.35 8.19
N GLY A 179 10.57 -10.55 7.74
CA GLY A 179 9.84 -11.81 7.89
C GLY A 179 9.58 -12.27 9.34
N SER A 180 9.84 -11.42 10.34
CA SER A 180 9.83 -11.79 11.75
C SER A 180 9.01 -10.82 12.58
N THR A 181 8.36 -11.32 13.63
CA THR A 181 7.80 -10.50 14.70
C THR A 181 8.74 -10.39 15.89
N LYS A 182 9.94 -11.00 15.82
CA LYS A 182 10.95 -10.95 16.89
C LYS A 182 11.37 -9.50 17.13
N GLY A 183 11.33 -9.06 18.38
CA GLY A 183 11.57 -7.67 18.78
C GLY A 183 10.33 -6.77 18.77
N TYR A 184 9.15 -7.26 18.36
CA TYR A 184 7.90 -6.56 18.58
C TYR A 184 7.58 -6.51 20.07
N ILE A 185 7.42 -5.30 20.60
CA ILE A 185 7.07 -5.07 22.01
C ILE A 185 5.57 -5.22 22.13
N HIS A 186 5.14 -6.22 22.89
CA HIS A 186 3.73 -6.42 23.19
C HIS A 186 3.24 -5.38 24.20
N LYS A 187 1.93 -5.10 24.19
CA LYS A 187 1.34 -4.24 25.22
C LYS A 187 1.44 -4.90 26.60
N PRO A 188 1.53 -4.13 27.70
CA PRO A 188 1.64 -4.68 29.05
C PRO A 188 0.53 -5.68 29.39
N GLU A 189 -0.70 -5.46 28.91
CA GLU A 189 -1.83 -6.35 29.20
C GLU A 189 -1.64 -7.75 28.60
N PHE A 190 -0.95 -7.85 27.47
CA PHE A 190 -0.61 -9.12 26.86
C PHE A 190 0.40 -9.89 27.71
N GLU A 191 1.39 -9.22 28.28
CA GLU A 191 2.36 -9.85 29.20
C GLU A 191 1.67 -10.35 30.47
N LEU A 192 0.78 -9.55 31.06
CA LEU A 192 -0.04 -9.93 32.22
C LEU A 192 -0.89 -11.18 31.97
N SER A 193 -1.49 -11.30 30.76
CA SER A 193 -2.27 -12.49 30.41
C SER A 193 -1.44 -13.78 30.28
N ARG A 194 -0.12 -13.65 30.09
CA ARG A 194 0.82 -14.79 29.99
C ARG A 194 1.39 -15.23 31.33
N SER A 195 1.36 -14.36 32.33
CA SER A 195 1.74 -14.68 33.71
C SER A 195 0.60 -15.26 34.55
N GLY A 196 -0.60 -15.44 33.99
CA GLY A 196 -1.70 -16.08 34.71
C GLY A 196 -1.50 -17.59 34.80
N SER A 197 -1.79 -18.20 35.96
CA SER A 197 -1.66 -19.64 36.21
C SER A 197 -2.54 -20.52 35.32
N LEU A 198 -3.58 -19.94 34.71
CA LEU A 198 -4.47 -20.60 33.75
C LEU A 198 -3.93 -20.56 32.31
N ASN A 199 -2.81 -19.87 32.06
CA ASN A 199 -2.19 -19.85 30.76
C ASN A 199 -1.44 -21.16 30.52
N SER A 200 -1.64 -21.81 29.38
CA SER A 200 -0.96 -23.06 29.04
C SER A 200 0.57 -22.94 28.94
N ILE A 201 1.09 -21.72 28.86
CA ILE A 201 2.51 -21.37 28.78
C ILE A 201 3.07 -20.92 30.15
N PHE A 202 2.22 -20.81 31.19
CA PHE A 202 2.64 -20.51 32.55
C PHE A 202 3.71 -21.52 33.01
N ASP A 203 4.78 -21.03 33.64
CA ASP A 203 5.98 -21.77 34.07
C ASP A 203 6.79 -22.52 32.99
N ARG A 204 6.50 -22.35 31.69
CA ARG A 204 7.37 -22.89 30.65
C ARG A 204 8.66 -22.06 30.55
N LYS A 205 9.81 -22.73 30.55
CA LYS A 205 11.11 -22.07 30.27
C LYS A 205 11.06 -21.39 28.90
N LYS A 206 11.43 -20.10 28.86
CA LYS A 206 11.66 -19.38 27.60
C LYS A 206 12.80 -20.07 26.84
N SER A 207 12.50 -20.54 25.63
CA SER A 207 13.47 -21.04 24.64
C SER A 207 14.21 -19.89 23.97
#